data_AF-A0A7X6TER8-F1
#
_entry.id   AF-A0A7X6TER8-F1
#
_cell.length_a   1.000
_cell.length_b   1.000
_cell.length_c   1.000
_cell.angle_alpha   90.00
_cell.angle_beta   90.00
_cell.angle_gamma   90.00
#
_symmetry.space_group_name_H-M   'P 1'
#
loop_
_entity.id
_entity.type
_entity.pdbx_description
1 polymer ?
#
loop_
_entity_poly.entity_id
_entity_poly.type
_entity_poly.pdbx_seq_one_letter_code
_entity_poly.pdbx_strand_id
1 'polypeptide(L)'
;KETGLPVVDEAKCTACGACVRACPKNLFELRKKGPKSRRIFVPCMKKDNGALARKGCTVACIGSGECEQVYAFDAITIKDNLAYIDYNACRLCRKCVEVCPTNSIWELNFPPRKKAVEQEVSAEAESDKITPKI
;
A
#
# COMPACT_ATOMS: atom_id res chain seq x y z
N LYS A 1 -1.57 -9.29 -15.09
CA LYS A 1 -2.87 -9.75 -14.55
C LYS A 1 -3.75 -8.52 -14.38
N GLU A 2 -4.88 -8.44 -15.08
CA GLU A 2 -5.89 -7.41 -14.80
C GLU A 2 -6.53 -7.73 -13.45
N THR A 3 -6.40 -6.80 -12.50
CA THR A 3 -6.85 -6.99 -11.11
C THR A 3 -8.34 -6.72 -10.93
N GLY A 4 -9.05 -6.27 -11.98
CA GLY A 4 -10.44 -5.81 -11.91
C GLY A 4 -10.64 -4.59 -11.01
N LEU A 5 -9.54 -4.01 -10.50
CA LEU A 5 -9.57 -2.87 -9.61
C LEU A 5 -9.41 -1.56 -10.41
N PRO A 6 -10.14 -0.51 -10.03
CA PRO A 6 -10.05 0.79 -10.67
C PRO A 6 -8.65 1.40 -10.48
N VAL A 7 -8.00 1.76 -11.59
CA VAL A 7 -6.69 2.45 -11.61
C VAL A 7 -6.90 3.91 -11.98
N VAL A 8 -6.34 4.82 -11.20
CA VAL A 8 -6.45 6.27 -11.45
C VAL A 8 -5.22 6.76 -12.21
N ASP A 9 -5.44 7.29 -13.41
CA ASP A 9 -4.43 8.00 -14.19
C ASP A 9 -4.22 9.42 -13.62
N GLU A 10 -3.03 9.69 -13.08
CA GLU A 10 -2.70 10.97 -12.44
C GLU A 10 -2.61 12.17 -13.40
N ALA A 11 -2.37 11.92 -14.69
CA ALA A 11 -2.29 12.95 -15.71
C ALA A 11 -3.68 13.43 -16.14
N LYS A 12 -4.67 12.54 -16.10
CA LYS A 12 -6.07 12.83 -16.48
C LYS A 12 -6.97 13.19 -15.29
N CYS A 13 -6.57 12.83 -14.08
CA CYS A 13 -7.35 13.12 -12.88
C CYS A 13 -7.34 14.63 -12.55
N THR A 14 -8.51 15.27 -12.68
CA THR A 14 -8.73 16.69 -12.37
C THR A 14 -9.14 16.95 -10.92
N ALA A 15 -9.14 15.91 -10.06
CA ALA A 15 -9.63 15.98 -8.69
C ALA A 15 -11.11 16.43 -8.55
N CYS A 16 -11.94 16.16 -9.56
CA CYS A 16 -13.37 16.54 -9.59
C CYS A 16 -14.27 15.82 -8.55
N GLY A 17 -13.75 14.79 -7.87
CA GLY A 17 -14.47 14.06 -6.82
C GLY A 17 -15.66 13.20 -7.29
N ALA A 18 -15.81 12.98 -8.59
CA ALA A 18 -16.88 12.13 -9.12
C ALA A 18 -16.76 10.68 -8.62
N CYS A 19 -15.53 10.12 -8.57
CA CYS A 19 -15.28 8.77 -8.07
C CYS A 19 -15.64 8.59 -6.58
N VAL A 20 -15.39 9.61 -5.75
CA VAL A 20 -15.74 9.60 -4.32
C VAL A 20 -17.26 9.59 -4.14
N ARG A 21 -17.98 10.43 -4.88
CA ARG A 21 -19.45 10.51 -4.81
C ARG A 21 -20.15 9.28 -5.38
N ALA A 22 -19.59 8.69 -6.43
CA ALA A 22 -20.20 7.54 -7.10
C ALA A 22 -20.04 6.23 -6.32
N CYS A 23 -19.07 6.14 -5.40
CA CYS A 23 -18.80 4.90 -4.67
C CYS A 23 -19.63 4.83 -3.37
N PRO A 24 -20.69 4.01 -3.30
CA PRO A 24 -21.51 3.89 -2.09
C PRO A 24 -20.75 3.25 -0.91
N LYS A 25 -19.60 2.61 -1.20
CA LYS A 25 -18.74 1.96 -0.22
C LYS A 25 -17.61 2.87 0.29
N ASN A 26 -17.54 4.12 -0.17
CA ASN A 26 -16.52 5.10 0.23
C ASN A 26 -15.08 4.54 0.09
N LEU A 27 -14.80 3.81 -0.99
CA LEU A 27 -13.48 3.23 -1.26
C LEU A 27 -12.48 4.24 -1.83
N PHE A 28 -12.98 5.39 -2.31
CA PHE A 28 -12.15 6.45 -2.84
C PHE A 28 -12.17 7.65 -1.91
N GLU A 29 -10.99 8.23 -1.73
CA GLU A 29 -10.79 9.48 -0.98
C GLU A 29 -9.87 10.37 -1.80
N LEU A 30 -10.22 11.66 -1.93
CA LEU A 30 -9.35 12.62 -2.59
C LEU A 30 -8.22 13.02 -1.64
N ARG A 31 -7.00 12.67 -2.05
CA ARG A 31 -5.76 12.97 -1.34
C ARG A 31 -4.97 13.99 -2.13
N LYS A 32 -4.32 14.95 -1.45
CA LYS A 32 -3.42 15.90 -2.12
C LYS A 32 -2.23 15.14 -2.73
N LYS A 33 -1.73 15.62 -3.87
CA LYS A 33 -0.49 15.09 -4.46
C LYS A 33 0.67 15.43 -3.51
N GLY A 34 1.28 14.40 -2.91
CA GLY A 34 2.47 14.57 -2.10
C GLY A 34 3.68 15.02 -2.94
N PRO A 35 4.81 15.38 -2.31
CA PRO A 35 6.04 15.68 -3.03
C PRO A 35 6.39 14.55 -4.00
N LYS A 36 6.60 14.85 -5.29
CA LYS A 36 6.86 13.85 -6.35
C LYS A 36 5.79 12.74 -6.45
N SER A 37 4.51 13.08 -6.25
CA SER A 37 3.39 12.12 -6.24
C SER A 37 3.53 10.97 -5.23
N ARG A 38 4.32 11.15 -4.16
CA ARG A 38 4.49 10.12 -3.11
C ARG A 38 3.22 9.93 -2.30
N ARG A 39 2.85 8.68 -2.04
CA ARG A 39 1.67 8.32 -1.22
C ARG A 39 1.95 7.12 -0.35
N ILE A 40 1.46 7.15 0.89
CA ILE A 40 1.42 6.01 1.80
C ILE A 40 -0.02 5.86 2.28
N PHE A 41 -0.61 4.69 2.07
CA PHE A 41 -2.02 4.43 2.43
C PHE A 41 -2.29 2.93 2.54
N VAL A 42 -3.40 2.58 3.19
CA VAL A 42 -3.95 1.21 3.21
C VAL A 42 -4.98 1.10 2.07
N PRO A 43 -4.81 0.19 1.10
CA PRO A 43 -5.69 0.09 -0.07
C PRO A 43 -7.01 -0.66 0.21
N CYS A 44 -7.02 -1.52 1.24
CA CYS A 44 -8.18 -2.32 1.61
C CYS A 44 -9.01 -1.60 2.67
N MET A 45 -10.34 -1.56 2.51
CA MET A 45 -11.27 -0.92 3.45
C MET A 45 -12.11 -1.92 4.25
N LYS A 46 -11.73 -3.21 4.25
CA LYS A 46 -12.45 -4.26 4.97
C LYS A 46 -12.26 -4.07 6.48
N LYS A 47 -13.37 -4.09 7.22
CA LYS A 47 -13.44 -3.87 8.68
C LYS A 47 -13.64 -5.16 9.48
N ASP A 48 -13.39 -6.30 8.84
CA ASP A 48 -13.57 -7.59 9.48
C ASP A 48 -12.51 -7.78 10.57
N ASN A 49 -12.82 -8.61 11.56
CA ASN A 49 -11.84 -9.00 12.57
C ASN A 49 -10.58 -9.57 11.88
N GLY A 50 -9.39 -9.21 12.37
CA GLY A 50 -8.11 -9.61 11.81
C GLY A 50 -7.98 -11.12 11.50
N ALA A 51 -8.54 -11.99 12.35
CA ALA A 51 -8.52 -13.43 12.10
C ALA A 51 -9.35 -13.84 10.87
N LEU A 52 -10.51 -13.21 10.67
CA LEU A 52 -11.38 -13.45 9.50
C LEU A 52 -10.81 -12.78 8.24
N ALA A 53 -10.30 -11.55 8.39
CA ALA A 53 -9.66 -10.81 7.30
C ALA A 53 -8.47 -11.59 6.74
N ARG A 54 -7.62 -12.17 7.60
CA ARG A 54 -6.44 -12.95 7.19
C ARG A 54 -6.80 -14.25 6.49
N LYS A 55 -7.90 -14.91 6.87
CA LYS A 55 -8.42 -16.10 6.18
C LYS A 55 -8.87 -15.78 4.75
N GLY A 56 -9.48 -14.61 4.54
CA GLY A 56 -9.96 -14.20 3.22
C GLY A 56 -8.90 -13.52 2.35
N CYS A 57 -7.88 -12.89 2.94
CA CYS A 57 -6.85 -12.17 2.22
C CYS A 57 -5.53 -12.13 3.01
N THR A 58 -4.46 -12.65 2.39
CA THR A 58 -3.11 -12.70 2.97
C THR A 58 -2.42 -11.34 3.05
N VAL A 59 -2.99 -10.28 2.47
CA VAL A 59 -2.45 -8.91 2.54
C VAL A 59 -3.44 -7.93 3.19
N ALA A 60 -4.47 -8.45 3.87
CA ALA A 60 -5.41 -7.61 4.60
C ALA A 60 -4.75 -6.94 5.80
N CYS A 61 -5.20 -5.73 6.11
CA CYS A 61 -4.96 -5.13 7.42
C CYS A 61 -5.68 -5.99 8.48
N ILE A 62 -4.99 -6.28 9.57
CA ILE A 62 -5.53 -7.06 10.70
C ILE A 62 -5.74 -6.18 11.95
N GLY A 63 -5.48 -4.88 11.85
CA GLY A 63 -5.65 -3.94 12.96
C GLY A 63 -4.67 -4.15 14.12
N SER A 64 -3.42 -4.58 13.87
CA SER A 64 -2.48 -4.99 14.92
C SER A 64 -1.97 -3.87 15.85
N GLY A 65 -2.06 -2.59 15.47
CA GLY A 65 -1.54 -1.48 16.30
C GLY A 65 -0.08 -1.10 16.07
N GLU A 66 0.73 -1.96 15.46
CA GLU A 66 2.19 -1.74 15.36
C GLU A 66 2.54 -0.47 14.55
N CYS A 67 1.77 -0.20 13.50
CA CYS A 67 1.96 1.00 12.69
C CYS A 67 1.62 2.30 13.45
N GLU A 68 0.62 2.27 14.32
CA GLU A 68 0.22 3.40 15.18
C GLU A 68 1.27 3.66 16.26
N GLN A 69 1.78 2.61 16.92
CA GLN A 69 2.79 2.72 17.96
C GLN A 69 4.12 3.31 17.49
N VAL A 70 4.53 3.02 16.25
CA VAL A 70 5.78 3.52 15.69
C VAL A 70 5.67 4.98 15.23
N TYR A 71 4.45 5.49 15.08
CA TYR A 71 4.19 6.81 14.55
C TYR A 71 3.98 7.85 15.67
N ALA A 72 5.02 8.61 15.99
CA ALA A 72 5.03 9.56 17.11
C ALA A 72 4.15 10.83 16.95
N PHE A 73 3.39 10.98 15.86
CA PHE A 73 2.59 12.19 15.59
C PHE A 73 1.10 11.89 15.29
N ASP A 74 0.56 10.78 15.80
CA ASP A 74 -0.87 10.41 15.70
C ASP A 74 -1.47 10.43 14.28
N ALA A 75 -0.66 10.28 13.21
CA ALA A 75 -1.17 10.27 11.84
C ALA A 75 -1.82 8.94 11.45
N ILE A 76 -1.71 7.91 12.27
CA ILE A 76 -2.31 6.60 12.01
C ILE A 76 -3.32 6.36 13.12
N THR A 77 -4.56 6.07 12.74
CA THR A 77 -5.64 5.73 13.66
C THR A 77 -6.17 4.37 13.30
N ILE A 78 -6.35 3.50 14.29
CA ILE A 78 -7.00 2.20 14.07
C ILE A 78 -8.45 2.28 14.54
N LYS A 79 -9.38 2.04 13.62
CA LYS A 79 -10.81 1.95 13.93
C LYS A 79 -11.42 0.76 13.23
N ASP A 80 -12.26 0.00 13.92
CA ASP A 80 -12.95 -1.19 13.39
C ASP A 80 -11.97 -2.22 12.79
N ASN A 81 -10.83 -2.47 13.46
CA ASN A 81 -9.74 -3.35 12.99
C ASN A 81 -9.05 -2.93 11.68
N LEU A 82 -9.25 -1.68 11.24
CA LEU A 82 -8.63 -1.12 10.05
C LEU A 82 -7.76 0.09 10.40
N ALA A 83 -6.52 0.09 9.91
CA ALA A 83 -5.63 1.24 10.02
C ALA A 83 -5.98 2.29 8.96
N TYR A 84 -6.20 3.52 9.39
CA TYR A 84 -6.35 4.70 8.55
C TYR A 84 -5.16 5.62 8.75
N ILE A 85 -4.53 6.03 7.64
CA ILE A 85 -3.38 6.95 7.66
C ILE A 85 -3.89 8.32 7.20
N ASP A 86 -3.81 9.34 8.02
CA ASP A 86 -4.09 10.72 7.63
C ASP A 86 -2.93 11.27 6.80
N TYR A 87 -3.22 11.70 5.57
CA TYR A 87 -2.22 12.24 4.66
C TYR A 87 -1.69 13.62 5.09
N ASN A 88 -2.45 14.40 5.86
CA ASN A 88 -2.02 15.73 6.29
C ASN A 88 -0.98 15.63 7.41
N ALA A 89 -1.14 14.64 8.30
CA ALA A 89 -0.22 14.38 9.40
C ALA A 89 0.94 13.44 9.00
N CYS A 90 0.80 12.67 7.91
CA CYS A 90 1.83 11.76 7.43
C CYS A 90 3.05 12.52 6.85
N ARG A 91 4.23 12.33 7.46
CA ARG A 91 5.51 12.88 6.98
C ARG A 91 6.21 12.02 5.93
N LEU A 92 5.53 11.00 5.38
CA LEU A 92 6.08 10.11 4.35
C LEU A 92 7.39 9.41 4.76
N CYS A 93 7.51 9.02 6.04
CA CYS A 93 8.73 8.44 6.62
C CYS A 93 8.92 6.93 6.36
N ARG A 94 7.91 6.23 5.84
CA ARG A 94 7.89 4.78 5.52
C ARG A 94 8.09 3.80 6.69
N LYS A 95 8.24 4.27 7.93
CA LYS A 95 8.38 3.40 9.11
C LYS A 95 7.20 2.44 9.30
N CYS A 96 5.98 2.90 9.04
CA CYS A 96 4.78 2.08 9.17
C CYS A 96 4.75 0.89 8.20
N VAL A 97 5.35 1.02 7.02
CA VAL A 97 5.40 -0.06 6.01
C VAL A 97 6.32 -1.19 6.48
N GLU A 98 7.43 -0.86 7.16
CA GLU A 98 8.41 -1.85 7.63
C GLU A 98 7.87 -2.71 8.78
N VAL A 99 7.03 -2.13 9.64
CA VAL A 99 6.49 -2.84 10.81
C VAL A 99 5.18 -3.57 10.54
N CYS A 100 4.60 -3.45 9.35
CA CYS A 100 3.34 -4.09 9.04
C CYS A 100 3.56 -5.59 8.72
N PRO A 101 3.11 -6.54 9.57
CA PRO A 101 3.37 -7.97 9.37
C PRO A 101 2.67 -8.53 8.14
N THR A 102 1.62 -7.85 7.66
CA THR A 102 0.82 -8.27 6.51
C THR A 102 1.20 -7.56 5.22
N ASN A 103 2.13 -6.60 5.26
CA ASN A 103 2.45 -5.72 4.13
C ASN A 103 1.21 -5.05 3.50
N SER A 104 0.20 -4.75 4.35
CA SER A 104 -1.07 -4.16 3.91
C SER A 104 -0.98 -2.67 3.61
N ILE A 105 0.14 -2.00 3.93
CA ILE A 105 0.35 -0.58 3.68
C ILE A 105 1.14 -0.41 2.39
N TRP A 106 0.62 0.37 1.44
CA TRP A 106 1.25 0.61 0.15
C TRP A 106 2.03 1.91 0.17
N GLU A 107 3.24 1.89 -0.39
CA GLU A 107 4.05 3.06 -0.71
C GLU A 107 4.15 3.23 -2.22
N LEU A 108 3.67 4.36 -2.76
CA LEU A 108 3.72 4.68 -4.19
C LEU A 108 4.71 5.81 -4.46
N ASN A 109 5.45 5.70 -5.58
CA ASN A 109 6.41 6.69 -6.08
C ASN A 109 7.57 7.01 -5.11
N PHE A 110 7.95 6.05 -4.26
CA PHE A 110 9.16 6.13 -3.46
C PHE A 110 10.33 5.46 -4.18
N PRO A 111 11.56 5.97 -4.02
CA PRO A 111 12.74 5.24 -4.47
C PRO A 111 12.83 3.90 -3.74
N PRO A 112 13.31 2.83 -4.41
CA PRO A 112 13.43 1.52 -3.80
C PRO A 112 14.22 1.63 -2.49
N ARG A 113 13.74 0.93 -1.46
CA ARG A 113 14.48 0.87 -0.20
C ARG A 113 15.78 0.11 -0.45
N LYS A 114 16.87 0.60 0.11
CA LYS A 114 18.21 0.00 -0.04
C LYS A 114 18.39 -1.28 0.80
N LYS A 115 17.31 -2.01 1.10
CA LYS A 115 17.34 -3.28 1.83
C LYS A 115 16.69 -4.36 0.96
N ALA A 116 17.49 -5.39 0.68
CA ALA A 116 17.25 -6.53 -0.22
C ALA A 116 17.38 -6.26 -1.73
N VAL A 117 18.58 -5.81 -2.15
CA VAL A 117 19.14 -6.17 -3.47
C VAL A 117 19.81 -7.57 -3.40
N GLU A 118 19.77 -8.25 -2.24
CA GLU A 118 20.50 -9.52 -2.03
C GLU A 118 19.73 -10.80 -2.41
N GLN A 119 18.46 -10.74 -2.85
CA GLN A 119 17.68 -11.97 -3.11
C GLN A 119 17.01 -12.07 -4.48
N GLU A 120 17.08 -11.05 -5.33
CA GLU A 120 16.55 -11.13 -6.70
C GLU A 120 17.64 -11.05 -7.78
N VAL A 121 18.91 -10.80 -7.41
CA VAL A 121 20.04 -10.83 -8.36
C VAL A 121 20.55 -12.27 -8.60
N SER A 122 20.11 -13.27 -7.81
CA SER A 122 20.60 -14.65 -7.92
C SER A 122 19.71 -15.62 -8.72
N ALA A 123 18.57 -15.19 -9.27
CA ALA A 123 17.67 -16.08 -10.03
C ALA A 123 17.57 -15.77 -11.53
N GLU A 124 17.89 -14.54 -11.97
CA GLU A 124 17.77 -14.15 -13.40
C GLU A 124 19.11 -14.14 -14.15
N ALA A 125 20.24 -14.43 -13.49
CA ALA A 125 21.55 -14.52 -14.14
C ALA A 125 21.93 -15.93 -14.64
N GLU A 126 21.12 -16.97 -14.39
CA GLU A 126 21.50 -18.38 -14.65
C GLU A 126 20.53 -19.14 -15.59
N SER A 127 19.75 -18.47 -16.44
CA SER A 127 18.96 -19.17 -17.49
C SER A 127 19.34 -18.84 -18.94
N ASP A 128 20.22 -17.86 -19.19
CA ASP A 128 20.65 -17.47 -20.55
C ASP A 128 21.99 -18.09 -21.01
N LYS A 129 22.35 -19.27 -20.49
CA LYS A 129 23.49 -20.07 -21.01
C LYS A 129 23.23 -21.58 -21.03
N ILE A 130 22.09 -22.04 -21.55
CA ILE A 130 22.03 -23.34 -22.24
C ILE A 130 21.08 -23.21 -23.43
N THR A 131 21.63 -23.04 -24.62
CA THR A 131 20.99 -23.55 -25.85
C THR A 131 22.01 -24.35 -26.64
N PRO A 132 21.58 -25.45 -27.27
CA PRO A 132 22.42 -26.59 -27.58
C PRO A 132 23.12 -26.47 -28.93
N LYS A 133 24.22 -27.20 -29.03
CA LYS A 133 25.01 -27.52 -30.21
C LYS A 133 24.16 -28.32 -31.22
N ILE A 134 23.96 -27.80 -32.44
CA ILE A 134 23.83 -28.55 -33.69
C ILE A 134 24.53 -27.75 -34.79
#